data_AF-E9L3K3-F1
#
_entry.id   AF-E9L3K3-F1
#
_cell.length_a   1.000
_cell.length_b   1.000
_cell.length_c   1.000
_cell.angle_alpha   90.00
_cell.angle_beta   90.00
_cell.angle_gamma   90.00
#
_symmetry.space_group_name_H-M   'P 1'
#
loop_
_entity.id
_entity.type
_entity.pdbx_description
1 polymer ?
#
loop_
_entity_poly.entity_id
_entity_poly.type
_entity_poly.pdbx_seq_one_letter_code
_entity_poly.pdbx_strand_id
1 'polypeptide(L)' 'MAAKFLVFCGLVSLASATIKLQEIFSWNVVDWNYPDQFSKQQALRTGALIPENALPVGIERWRNKLFVSVPRWRS' A
#
# COMPACT_ATOMS: atom_id res chain seq x y z
N MET A 1 36.60 21.87 -23.55
CA MET A 1 35.12 21.75 -23.65
C MET A 1 34.65 20.32 -23.39
N ALA A 2 35.23 19.30 -24.02
CA ALA A 2 34.84 17.88 -23.82
C ALA A 2 34.90 17.38 -22.36
N ALA A 3 35.96 17.71 -21.60
CA ALA A 3 36.09 17.28 -20.20
C ALA A 3 34.99 17.84 -19.28
N LYS A 4 34.60 19.11 -19.49
CA LYS A 4 33.48 19.74 -18.76
C LYS A 4 32.14 19.08 -19.10
N PHE A 5 31.99 18.68 -20.37
CA PHE A 5 30.80 17.97 -20.84
C PHE A 5 30.71 16.56 -20.24
N LEU A 6 31.83 15.83 -20.17
CA LEU A 6 31.90 14.51 -19.55
C LEU A 6 31.63 14.56 -18.04
N VAL A 7 32.18 15.55 -17.34
CA VAL A 7 31.90 15.78 -15.91
C VAL A 7 30.41 16.09 -15.70
N PHE A 8 29.82 16.94 -16.55
CA PHE A 8 28.40 17.26 -16.47
C PHE A 8 27.50 16.05 -16.72
N CYS A 9 27.78 15.25 -17.75
CA CYS A 9 27.05 13.99 -18.01
C CYS A 9 27.17 13.00 -16.84
N GLY A 10 28.35 12.89 -16.23
CA GLY A 10 28.56 12.04 -15.05
C GLY A 10 27.72 12.46 -13.85
N LEU A 11 27.64 13.77 -13.58
CA LEU A 11 26.82 14.32 -12.49
C LEU A 11 25.31 14.11 -12.71
N VAL A 12 24.83 14.28 -13.94
CA VAL A 12 23.41 14.04 -14.30
C VAL A 12 23.04 12.55 -14.16
N SER A 13 23.95 11.64 -14.52
CA SER A 13 23.75 10.19 -14.37
C SER A 13 23.60 9.79 -12.89
N LEU A 14 24.45 10.34 -12.00
CA LEU A 14 24.37 10.10 -10.56
C LEU A 14 23.07 10.64 -9.94
N ALA A 15 22.58 11.79 -10.41
CA ALA A 15 21.33 12.38 -9.92
C ALA A 15 20.07 11.60 -10.32
N SER A 16 20.11 10.89 -11.45
CA SER A 16 18.95 10.16 -12.00
C SER A 16 18.69 8.80 -11.33
N ALA A 17 19.58 8.35 -10.45
CA ALA A 17 19.52 7.02 -9.84
C ALA A 17 18.64 6.91 -8.58
N THR A 18 17.97 7.99 -8.16
CA THR A 18 17.17 8.03 -6.93
C THR A 18 15.71 8.40 -7.22
N ILE A 19 14.96 7.45 -7.78
CA ILE A 19 13.50 7.55 -7.82
C ILE A 19 12.97 6.73 -6.65
N LYS A 20 12.50 7.41 -5.60
CA LYS A 20 11.73 6.76 -4.54
C LYS A 20 10.32 6.49 -5.06
N LEU A 21 9.79 5.33 -4.73
CA LEU A 21 8.36 5.07 -4.91
C LEU A 21 7.58 6.09 -4.08
N GLN A 22 6.60 6.73 -4.71
CA GLN A 22 5.67 7.60 -4.01
C GLN A 22 4.64 6.73 -3.30
N GLU A 23 4.53 6.91 -1.98
CA GLU A 23 3.45 6.31 -1.21
C GLU A 23 2.13 6.99 -1.57
N ILE A 24 1.11 6.19 -1.88
CA ILE A 24 -0.25 6.67 -2.19
C ILE A 24 -1.21 6.30 -1.06
N PHE A 25 -1.03 5.12 -0.47
CA PHE A 25 -1.83 4.63 0.64
C PHE A 25 -0.93 3.92 1.64
N SER A 26 -1.27 4.05 2.92
CA SER A 26 -0.59 3.39 4.03
C SER A 26 -1.63 3.05 5.10
N TRP A 27 -1.45 1.89 5.72
CA TRP A 27 -2.33 1.38 6.76
C TRP A 27 -1.49 0.76 7.87
N ASN A 28 -1.83 1.07 9.12
CA ASN A 28 -1.33 0.30 10.26
C ASN A 28 -2.06 -1.04 10.35
N VAL A 29 -3.38 -1.03 10.11
CA VAL A 29 -4.27 -2.19 10.05
C VAL A 29 -5.32 -1.91 8.98
N VAL A 30 -5.62 -2.90 8.13
CA VAL A 30 -6.72 -2.79 7.17
C VAL A 30 -8.05 -3.00 7.89
N ASP A 31 -9.04 -2.19 7.54
CA ASP A 31 -10.36 -2.24 8.14
C ASP A 31 -11.44 -2.16 7.05
N TRP A 32 -12.66 -2.54 7.40
CA TRP A 32 -13.79 -2.60 6.49
C TRP A 32 -14.80 -1.50 6.80
N ASN A 33 -15.40 -0.95 5.75
CA ASN A 33 -16.46 0.03 5.87
C ASN A 33 -17.80 -0.66 6.15
N TYR A 34 -18.13 -0.81 7.44
CA TYR A 34 -19.43 -1.32 7.88
C TYR A 34 -20.54 -0.26 7.68
N PRO A 35 -21.81 -0.68 7.49
CA PRO A 35 -22.92 0.25 7.31
C PRO A 35 -23.21 1.11 8.55
N ASP A 36 -22.89 0.60 9.74
CA ASP A 36 -23.12 1.28 11.02
C ASP A 36 -22.20 0.72 12.12
N GLN A 37 -22.11 1.42 13.25
CA GLN A 37 -21.26 1.02 14.36
C GLN A 37 -21.73 -0.27 15.05
N PHE A 38 -23.04 -0.53 15.10
CA PHE A 38 -23.57 -1.73 15.74
C PHE A 38 -23.13 -3.00 15.00
N SER A 39 -23.21 -2.99 13.66
CA SER A 39 -22.77 -4.11 12.82
C SER A 39 -21.26 -4.40 12.96
N LYS A 40 -20.43 -3.36 13.00
CA LYS A 40 -18.98 -3.51 13.25
C LYS A 40 -18.70 -4.10 14.63
N GLN A 41 -19.37 -3.60 15.66
CA GLN A 41 -19.22 -4.09 17.03
C GLN A 41 -19.68 -5.55 17.16
N GLN A 42 -20.75 -5.94 16.47
CA GLN A 42 -21.17 -7.33 16.42
C GLN A 42 -20.10 -8.21 15.77
N ALA A 43 -19.52 -7.79 14.64
CA ALA A 43 -18.46 -8.55 13.97
C ALA A 43 -17.20 -8.73 14.83
N LEU A 44 -16.81 -7.69 15.58
CA LEU A 44 -15.72 -7.79 16.56
C LEU A 44 -16.05 -8.79 17.68
N ARG A 45 -17.26 -8.70 18.27
CA ARG A 45 -17.69 -9.59 19.35
C ARG A 45 -17.78 -11.06 18.94
N THR A 46 -18.20 -11.32 17.70
CA THR A 46 -18.33 -12.70 17.19
C THR A 46 -17.03 -13.26 16.62
N GLY A 47 -15.97 -12.46 16.52
CA GLY A 47 -14.73 -12.84 15.85
C GLY A 47 -14.83 -12.90 14.32
N ALA A 48 -15.93 -12.41 13.74
CA ALA A 48 -16.04 -12.24 12.28
C ALA A 48 -15.09 -11.14 11.76
N LEU A 49 -14.73 -10.20 12.62
CA LEU A 49 -13.64 -9.24 12.42
C LEU A 49 -12.59 -9.44 13.50
N ILE A 50 -11.37 -9.80 13.08
CA ILE A 50 -10.17 -9.82 13.91
C ILE A 50 -9.19 -8.85 13.23
N PRO A 51 -9.01 -7.62 13.73
CA PRO A 51 -8.21 -6.59 13.06
C PRO A 51 -6.79 -7.06 12.71
N GLU A 52 -6.17 -7.84 13.58
CA GLU A 52 -4.80 -8.38 13.43
C GLU A 52 -4.68 -9.32 12.22
N ASN A 53 -5.80 -9.88 11.76
CA ASN A 53 -5.86 -10.79 10.63
C ASN A 53 -5.97 -10.06 9.28
N ALA A 54 -6.06 -8.73 9.25
CA ALA A 54 -6.26 -7.95 8.04
C ALA A 54 -4.96 -7.69 7.24
N LEU A 55 -4.18 -8.74 6.99
CA LEU A 55 -2.89 -8.66 6.28
C LEU A 55 -3.09 -8.55 4.76
N PRO A 56 -2.66 -7.47 4.09
CA PRO A 56 -2.65 -7.39 2.64
C PRO A 56 -1.62 -8.36 2.04
N VAL A 57 -2.05 -9.23 1.14
CA VAL A 57 -1.15 -10.19 0.44
C VAL A 57 -1.03 -9.94 -1.06
N GLY A 58 -1.85 -9.04 -1.60
CA GLY A 58 -1.79 -8.64 -3.00
C GLY A 58 -2.56 -7.35 -3.24
N ILE A 59 -2.14 -6.59 -4.26
CA ILE A 59 -2.82 -5.38 -4.69
C ILE A 59 -2.93 -5.35 -6.22
N GLU A 60 -4.05 -4.87 -6.73
CA GLU A 60 -4.27 -4.66 -8.17
C GLU A 60 -4.99 -3.32 -8.41
N ARG A 61 -4.64 -2.61 -9.47
CA ARG A 61 -5.31 -1.36 -9.85
C ARG A 61 -6.08 -1.55 -11.15
N TRP A 62 -7.36 -1.19 -11.15
CA TRP A 62 -8.16 -1.05 -12.36
C TRP A 62 -8.88 0.28 -12.38
N ARG A 63 -8.57 1.11 -13.39
CA ARG A 63 -9.11 2.47 -13.52
C ARG A 63 -8.93 3.27 -12.20
N ASN A 64 -10.04 3.61 -11.56
CA ASN A 64 -10.12 4.37 -10.31
C ASN A 64 -10.33 3.48 -9.07
N LYS A 65 -10.07 2.17 -9.18
CA LYS A 65 -10.22 1.20 -8.08
C LYS A 65 -8.88 0.56 -7.75
N LEU A 66 -8.64 0.42 -6.45
CA LEU A 66 -7.58 -0.40 -5.89
C LEU A 66 -8.25 -1.62 -5.25
N PHE A 67 -7.87 -2.81 -5.72
CA PHE A 67 -8.24 -4.08 -5.11
C PHE A 67 -7.13 -4.49 -4.17
N VAL A 68 -7.51 -4.94 -2.97
CA VAL A 68 -6.60 -5.42 -1.95
C VAL A 68 -7.07 -6.81 -1.55
N SER A 69 -6.19 -7.79 -1.71
CA SER A 69 -6.45 -9.18 -1.33
C SER A 69 -6.03 -9.40 0.12
N VAL A 70 -6.95 -9.90 0.93
CA VAL A 70 -6.71 -10.27 2.33
C VAL A 70 -7.02 -11.77 2.48
N PRO A 71 -6.12 -12.58 3.07
CA PRO A 71 -6.34 -14.01 3.21
C PRO A 71 -7.47 -14.30 4.21
N ARG A 72 -8.23 -15.37 3.97
CA ARG A 72 -9.17 -15.91 4.94
C ARG A 72 -8.45 -16.92 5.83
N TRP A 73 -8.19 -16.53 7.07
CA TRP A 73 -7.60 -17.42 8.07
C TRP A 73 -8.56 -18.56 8.40
N ARG A 74 -8.04 -19.78 8.53
CA ARG A 74 -8.79 -20.90 9.07
C ARG A 74 -8.72 -20.85 10.59
N SER A 75 -9.84 -21.19 11.23
CA SER A 75 -9.93 -21.47 12.67
C SER A 75 -9.21 -22.77 13.02
#